data_AF-A0A7C4NVX1-F1
#
_entry.id   AF-A0A7C4NVX1-F1
#
_cell.length_a   1.000
_cell.length_b   1.000
_cell.length_c   1.000
_cell.angle_alpha   90.00
_cell.angle_beta   90.00
_cell.angle_gamma   90.00
#
_symmetry.space_group_name_H-M   'P 1'
#
loop_
_entity.id
_entity.type
_entity.pdbx_description
1 polymer ?
#
loop_
_entity_poly.entity_id
_entity_poly.type
_entity_poly.pdbx_seq_one_letter_code
_entity_poly.pdbx_strand_id
1 'polypeptide(L)'
;DDDPEGFLKKWKPEQKKLLEKILKAKENLRKVEIGDEALALVVEITSQLNLDGHRADIVMLKSARAYAAFNGREKITNEEIKKVAPLALRHRLKRLPFEDISSEVEKLHALLERI
;
A
#
# COMPACT_ATOMS: atom_id res chain seq x y z
N ASP A 1 -2.94 -22.99 -25.89
CA ASP A 1 -4.20 -23.10 -25.12
C ASP A 1 -4.76 -24.52 -25.13
N ASP A 2 -3.93 -25.56 -25.26
CA ASP A 2 -4.41 -26.89 -25.67
C ASP A 2 -4.72 -27.83 -24.49
N ASP A 3 -4.36 -27.47 -23.26
CA ASP A 3 -4.71 -28.22 -22.02
C ASP A 3 -5.07 -27.27 -20.87
N PRO A 4 -6.28 -26.68 -20.90
CA PRO A 4 -6.75 -25.80 -19.84
C PRO A 4 -6.92 -26.52 -18.49
N GLU A 5 -7.28 -27.81 -18.50
CA GLU A 5 -7.51 -28.59 -17.28
C GLU A 5 -6.20 -28.94 -16.56
N GLY A 6 -5.16 -29.30 -17.31
CA GLY A 6 -3.82 -29.53 -16.77
C GLY A 6 -3.22 -28.25 -16.19
N PHE A 7 -3.41 -27.11 -16.84
CA PHE A 7 -2.99 -25.81 -16.30
C PHE A 7 -3.70 -25.50 -14.97
N LEU A 8 -5.03 -25.69 -14.90
CA LEU A 8 -5.79 -25.51 -13.66
C LEU A 8 -5.28 -26.43 -12.54
N LYS A 9 -5.07 -27.73 -12.83
CA LYS A 9 -4.54 -28.69 -11.85
C LYS A 9 -3.16 -28.27 -11.34
N LYS A 10 -2.30 -27.78 -12.24
CA LYS A 10 -0.93 -27.34 -11.90
C LYS A 10 -0.92 -26.16 -10.92
N TRP A 11 -1.79 -25.17 -11.09
CA TRP A 11 -1.79 -23.94 -10.29
C TRP A 11 -2.79 -23.93 -9.11
N LYS A 12 -3.63 -24.95 -9.00
CA LYS A 12 -4.61 -25.08 -7.91
C LYS A 12 -3.99 -24.95 -6.51
N PRO A 13 -2.80 -25.52 -6.21
CA PRO A 13 -2.17 -25.37 -4.89
C PRO A 13 -1.83 -23.90 -4.56
N GLU A 14 -1.20 -23.18 -5.50
CA GLU A 14 -0.81 -21.78 -5.33
C GLU A 14 -2.03 -20.87 -5.21
N GLN A 15 -3.06 -21.13 -6.02
CA GLN A 15 -4.33 -20.39 -5.94
C GLN A 15 -5.01 -20.61 -4.58
N LYS A 16 -5.02 -21.85 -4.07
CA LYS A 16 -5.55 -22.16 -2.73
C LYS A 16 -4.75 -21.45 -1.64
N LYS A 17 -3.42 -21.47 -1.72
CA LYS A 17 -2.54 -20.76 -0.78
C LYS A 17 -2.80 -19.25 -0.76
N LEU A 18 -2.99 -18.64 -1.94
CA LEU A 18 -3.33 -17.21 -2.04
C LEU A 18 -4.72 -16.91 -1.47
N LEU A 19 -5.71 -17.76 -1.77
CA LEU A 19 -7.07 -17.65 -1.23
C LEU A 19 -7.06 -17.66 0.30
N GLU A 20 -6.41 -18.66 0.91
CA GLU A 20 -6.28 -18.79 2.37
C GLU A 20 -5.59 -17.57 2.98
N LYS A 21 -4.53 -17.07 2.33
CA LYS A 21 -3.84 -15.84 2.76
C LYS A 21 -4.78 -14.64 2.76
N ILE A 22 -5.59 -14.46 1.72
CA ILE A 22 -6.56 -13.36 1.62
C ILE A 22 -7.67 -13.49 2.68
N LEU A 23 -8.19 -14.69 2.91
CA LEU A 23 -9.24 -14.93 3.91
C LEU A 23 -8.74 -14.59 5.32
N LYS A 24 -7.55 -15.10 5.69
CA LYS A 24 -6.91 -14.79 6.97
C LYS A 24 -6.64 -13.28 7.13
N ALA A 25 -6.22 -12.61 6.06
CA ALA A 25 -6.01 -11.17 6.06
C ALA A 25 -7.31 -10.39 6.34
N LYS A 26 -8.44 -10.81 5.74
CA LYS A 26 -9.74 -10.18 5.99
C LYS A 26 -10.19 -10.33 7.43
N GLU A 27 -9.98 -11.50 8.03
CA GLU A 27 -10.28 -11.76 9.45
C GLU A 27 -9.43 -10.91 10.40
N ASN A 28 -8.15 -10.74 10.07
CA ASN A 28 -7.19 -10.01 10.90
C ASN A 28 -7.15 -8.50 10.63
N LEU A 29 -7.79 -8.00 9.57
CA LEU A 29 -7.68 -6.60 9.14
C LEU A 29 -7.99 -5.59 10.24
N ARG A 30 -8.99 -5.88 11.09
CA ARG A 30 -9.38 -4.99 12.20
C ARG A 30 -8.51 -5.14 13.44
N LYS A 31 -7.73 -6.22 13.52
CA LYS A 31 -6.80 -6.50 14.63
C LYS A 31 -5.44 -5.86 14.40
N VAL A 32 -5.12 -5.49 13.16
CA VAL A 32 -3.87 -4.77 12.88
C VAL A 32 -3.90 -3.39 13.51
N GLU A 33 -2.98 -3.15 14.43
CA GLU A 33 -2.80 -1.89 15.13
C GLU A 33 -2.25 -0.82 14.21
N ILE A 34 -2.82 0.38 14.32
CA ILE A 34 -2.32 1.60 13.73
C ILE A 34 -1.65 2.37 14.86
N GLY A 35 -0.33 2.23 14.99
CA GLY A 35 0.43 2.96 16.01
C GLY A 35 0.58 4.44 15.66
N ASP A 36 0.84 5.26 16.69
CA ASP A 36 1.04 6.70 16.55
C ASP A 36 2.21 7.04 15.60
N GLU A 37 3.27 6.24 15.61
CA GLU A 37 4.41 6.37 14.68
C GLU A 37 3.97 6.25 13.22
N ALA A 38 3.11 5.28 12.90
CA ALA A 38 2.60 5.08 11.55
C ALA A 38 1.67 6.22 11.13
N LEU A 39 0.84 6.72 12.05
CA LEU A 39 0.00 7.90 11.83
C LEU A 39 0.84 9.14 11.55
N ALA A 40 1.82 9.44 12.40
CA ALA A 40 2.71 10.59 12.26
C ALA A 40 3.48 10.54 10.95
N LEU A 41 4.04 9.38 10.60
CA LEU A 41 4.76 9.19 9.35
C LEU A 41 3.87 9.40 8.11
N VAL A 42 2.64 8.89 8.14
CA VAL A 42 1.69 9.10 7.04
C VAL A 42 1.39 10.59 6.84
N VAL A 43 1.11 11.30 7.94
CA VAL A 43 0.84 12.74 7.91
C VAL A 43 2.07 13.52 7.43
N GLU A 44 3.27 13.12 7.85
CA GLU A 44 4.52 13.74 7.41
C GLU A 44 4.68 13.63 5.88
N ILE A 45 4.51 12.43 5.33
CA ILE A 45 4.65 12.18 3.87
C ILE A 45 3.64 13.01 3.08
N THR A 46 2.35 12.95 3.43
CA THR A 46 1.29 13.64 2.69
C THR A 46 1.39 15.15 2.80
N SER A 47 1.82 15.67 3.96
CA SER A 47 2.07 17.09 4.18
C SER A 47 3.24 17.60 3.34
N GLN A 48 4.34 16.85 3.28
CA GLN A 48 5.50 17.23 2.45
C GLN A 48 5.17 17.23 0.95
N LEU A 49 4.19 16.44 0.51
CA LEU A 49 3.70 16.39 -0.87
C LEU A 49 2.58 17.40 -1.17
N ASN A 50 2.20 18.26 -0.21
CA ASN A 50 1.18 19.31 -0.37
C ASN A 50 -0.15 18.79 -0.95
N LEU A 51 -0.56 17.58 -0.55
CA LEU A 51 -1.77 16.93 -1.06
C LEU A 51 -3.04 17.58 -0.48
N ASP A 52 -4.09 17.65 -1.29
CA ASP A 52 -5.35 18.28 -0.87
C ASP A 52 -6.19 17.35 0.01
N GLY A 53 -6.38 17.76 1.27
CA GLY A 53 -7.26 17.13 2.25
C GLY A 53 -6.80 15.74 2.74
N HIS A 54 -7.54 15.18 3.68
CA HIS A 54 -7.13 13.96 4.41
C HIS A 54 -7.31 12.64 3.67
N ARG A 55 -7.75 12.68 2.40
CA ARG A 55 -8.06 11.45 1.66
C ARG A 55 -6.81 10.66 1.35
N ALA A 56 -5.68 11.33 1.14
CA ALA A 56 -4.39 10.68 0.96
C ALA A 56 -3.98 9.90 2.22
N ASP A 57 -4.08 10.53 3.40
CA ASP A 57 -3.77 9.92 4.70
C ASP A 57 -4.58 8.65 4.93
N ILE A 58 -5.91 8.77 4.78
CA ILE A 58 -6.85 7.68 5.04
C ILE A 58 -6.61 6.51 4.10
N VAL A 59 -6.38 6.78 2.81
CA VAL A 59 -6.13 5.72 1.82
C VAL A 59 -4.80 5.05 2.10
N MET A 60 -3.74 5.81 2.43
CA MET A 60 -2.44 5.24 2.74
C MET A 60 -2.46 4.36 3.99
N LEU A 61 -3.09 4.82 5.08
CA LEU A 61 -3.25 4.01 6.30
C LEU A 61 -4.08 2.75 6.06
N LYS A 62 -5.19 2.84 5.32
CA LYS A 62 -6.02 1.67 4.99
C LYS A 62 -5.26 0.66 4.14
N SER A 63 -4.51 1.13 3.16
CA SER A 63 -3.67 0.28 2.31
C SER A 63 -2.55 -0.38 3.12
N ALA A 64 -1.86 0.37 3.99
CA ALA A 64 -0.80 -0.16 4.84
C ALA A 64 -1.35 -1.21 5.82
N ARG A 65 -2.51 -0.95 6.43
CA ARG A 65 -3.20 -1.93 7.30
C ARG A 65 -3.59 -3.20 6.55
N ALA A 66 -4.11 -3.06 5.32
CA ALA A 66 -4.46 -4.20 4.49
C ALA A 66 -3.22 -5.01 4.08
N TYR A 67 -2.11 -4.34 3.78
CA TYR A 67 -0.85 -4.99 3.43
C TYR A 67 -0.20 -5.69 4.63
N ALA A 68 -0.22 -5.07 5.81
CA ALA A 68 0.15 -5.69 7.08
C ALA A 68 -0.66 -6.98 7.33
N ALA A 69 -1.99 -6.88 7.25
CA ALA A 69 -2.89 -8.01 7.45
C ALA A 69 -2.64 -9.13 6.43
N PHE A 70 -2.43 -8.76 5.16
CA PHE A 70 -2.07 -9.71 4.10
C PHE A 70 -0.78 -10.45 4.42
N ASN A 71 0.22 -9.78 4.98
CA ASN A 71 1.49 -10.38 5.39
C ASN A 71 1.46 -11.02 6.79
N GLY A 72 0.30 -11.06 7.46
CA GLY A 72 0.15 -11.66 8.79
C GLY A 72 0.83 -10.87 9.90
N ARG A 73 1.06 -9.57 9.71
CA ARG A 73 1.55 -8.65 10.74
C ARG A 73 0.40 -8.18 11.63
N GLU A 74 0.73 -7.86 12.88
CA GLU A 74 -0.22 -7.34 13.87
C GLU A 74 -0.17 -5.82 14.01
N LYS A 75 0.85 -5.15 13.46
CA LYS A 75 0.99 -3.70 13.44
C LYS A 75 1.54 -3.21 12.10
N ILE A 76 1.21 -1.97 11.74
CA ILE A 76 1.82 -1.29 10.59
C ILE A 76 3.26 -0.90 10.95
N THR A 77 4.20 -1.14 10.04
CA THR A 77 5.58 -0.65 10.13
C THR A 77 5.91 0.26 8.95
N ASN A 78 7.10 0.87 8.97
CA ASN A 78 7.60 1.67 7.85
C ASN A 78 7.64 0.88 6.54
N GLU A 79 7.87 -0.45 6.59
CA GLU A 79 7.90 -1.29 5.39
C GLU A 79 6.55 -1.31 4.67
N GLU A 80 5.45 -1.45 5.41
CA GLU A 80 4.11 -1.41 4.82
C GLU A 80 3.80 -0.05 4.20
N ILE A 81 4.15 1.04 4.88
CA ILE A 81 3.95 2.41 4.39
C ILE A 81 4.75 2.63 3.09
N LYS A 82 6.04 2.27 3.08
CA LYS A 82 6.90 2.34 1.89
C LYS A 82 6.31 1.58 0.70
N LYS A 83 5.76 0.38 0.94
CA LYS A 83 5.22 -0.45 -0.13
C LYS A 83 3.93 0.09 -0.73
N VAL A 84 3.07 0.71 0.06
CA VAL A 84 1.76 1.18 -0.42
C VAL A 84 1.76 2.63 -0.89
N ALA A 85 2.69 3.46 -0.42
CA ALA A 85 2.71 4.89 -0.72
C ALA A 85 2.72 5.22 -2.23
N PRO A 86 3.56 4.59 -3.09
CA PRO A 86 3.52 4.87 -4.53
C PRO A 86 2.16 4.56 -5.17
N LEU A 87 1.50 3.50 -4.72
CA LEU A 87 0.17 3.10 -5.22
C LEU A 87 -0.92 4.07 -4.74
N ALA A 88 -0.81 4.54 -3.49
CA ALA A 88 -1.78 5.42 -2.86
C ALA A 88 -1.67 6.89 -3.31
N LEU A 89 -0.46 7.36 -3.62
CA LEU A 89 -0.16 8.79 -3.74
C LEU A 89 0.17 9.27 -5.16
N ARG A 90 0.72 8.43 -6.05
CA ARG A 90 1.20 8.88 -7.38
C ARG A 90 0.13 9.63 -8.20
N HIS A 91 -1.11 9.16 -8.15
CA HIS A 91 -2.25 9.77 -8.86
C HIS A 91 -2.85 11.00 -8.15
N ARG A 92 -2.30 11.37 -6.99
CA ARG A 92 -2.71 12.53 -6.17
C ARG A 92 -1.69 13.66 -6.19
N LEU A 93 -0.48 13.39 -6.69
CA LEU A 93 0.56 14.40 -6.84
C LEU A 93 0.05 15.53 -7.72
N LYS A 94 0.27 16.76 -7.27
CA LYS A 94 -0.12 17.95 -8.02
C LYS A 94 0.74 18.06 -9.27
N ARG A 95 0.14 18.60 -10.32
CA ARG A 95 0.85 19.04 -11.53
C ARG A 95 0.13 20.27 -12.07
N LEU A 96 0.89 21.27 -12.50
CA LEU A 96 0.32 22.32 -13.33
C LEU A 96 0.09 21.80 -14.76
N PRO A 97 -0.77 22.45 -15.58
CA PRO A 97 -1.16 21.96 -16.90
C PRO A 97 -0.01 21.67 -17.89
N PHE A 98 1.19 22.20 -17.61
CA PHE A 98 2.37 22.09 -18.45
C PHE A 98 3.60 21.54 -17.72
N GLU A 99 3.43 21.06 -16.48
CA GLU A 99 4.50 20.46 -15.69
C GLU A 99 4.49 18.94 -15.80
N ASP A 100 5.68 18.36 -15.90
CA ASP A 100 5.86 16.92 -15.74
C ASP A 100 5.71 16.54 -14.26
N ILE A 101 5.13 15.38 -14.02
CA ILE A 101 4.93 14.80 -12.69
C ILE A 101 6.19 14.10 -12.16
N SER A 102 7.23 13.95 -13.01
CA SER A 102 8.49 13.29 -12.67
C SER A 102 9.14 13.85 -11.41
N SER A 103 9.19 15.18 -11.25
CA SER A 103 9.76 15.84 -10.08
C SER A 103 9.02 15.50 -8.78
N GLU A 104 7.68 15.48 -8.80
CA GLU A 104 6.87 15.11 -7.63
C GLU A 104 6.99 13.60 -7.31
N VAL A 105 7.15 12.77 -8.35
CA VAL A 105 7.40 11.33 -8.17
C VAL A 105 8.79 11.09 -7.56
N GLU A 106 9.82 11.80 -8.02
CA GLU A 106 11.17 11.77 -7.44
C GLU A 106 11.16 12.23 -5.99
N LYS A 107 10.43 13.31 -5.68
CA LYS A 107 10.23 13.78 -4.32
C LYS A 107 9.58 12.71 -3.43
N LEU A 108 8.53 12.03 -3.92
CA LEU A 108 7.93 10.90 -3.21
C LEU A 108 8.98 9.80 -2.95
N HIS A 109 9.76 9.41 -3.94
CA HIS A 109 10.81 8.40 -3.76
C HIS A 109 11.84 8.82 -2.72
N ALA A 110 12.34 10.05 -2.78
CA ALA A 110 13.30 10.59 -1.82
C ALA A 110 12.74 10.63 -0.38
N LEU A 111 11.46 10.93 -0.20
CA LEU A 111 10.80 10.84 1.12
C LEU A 111 10.77 9.40 1.62
N LEU A 112 10.47 8.43 0.76
CA LEU A 112 10.39 7.02 1.12
C LEU A 112 11.76 6.39 1.40
N GLU A 113 12.86 6.95 0.91
CA GLU A 113 14.22 6.49 1.22
C GLU A 113 14.72 6.95 2.59
N ARG A 114 14.15 8.02 3.15
CA ARG A 114 14.53 8.62 4.43
C ARG A 114 13.90 7.94 5.66
N ILE A 115 12.90 7.11 5.43
CA ILE A 115 12.10 6.41 6.45
C ILE A 115 12.55 4.94 6.55
#